data_AF-A0AA40SXM0-F1
#
_entry.id   AF-A0AA40SXM0-F1
#
_cell.length_a   1.000
_cell.length_b   1.000
_cell.length_c   1.000
_cell.angle_alpha   90.00
_cell.angle_beta   90.00
_cell.angle_gamma   90.00
#
_symmetry.space_group_name_H-M   'P 1'
#
loop_
_entity.id
_entity.type
_entity.pdbx_description
1 polymer ?
#
loop_
_entity_poly.entity_id
_entity_poly.type
_entity_poly.pdbx_seq_one_letter_code
_entity_poly.pdbx_strand_id
1 'polypeptide(L)' 'MSKYKILKPDQRYTFNQYFQLPNPTAEIVAEFEYSYERRTLELPRYFDEINYLEFKKSIE' A
#
# COMPACT_ATOMS: atom_id res chain seq x y z
N MET A 1 0.36 -4.99 22.04
CA MET A 1 0.02 -6.39 21.67
C MET A 1 -1.47 -6.58 21.87
N SER A 2 -2.24 -6.68 20.78
CA SER A 2 -3.68 -6.88 20.87
C SER A 2 -3.95 -8.34 21.29
N LYS A 3 -4.85 -8.53 22.25
CA LYS A 3 -5.28 -9.85 22.73
C LYS A 3 -6.25 -10.55 21.76
N TYR A 4 -6.61 -9.91 20.65
CA TYR A 4 -7.62 -10.38 19.71
C TYR A 4 -6.97 -10.72 18.37
N LYS A 5 -7.09 -11.98 17.95
CA LYS A 5 -6.72 -12.40 16.60
C LYS A 5 -7.77 -11.91 15.60
N ILE A 6 -7.34 -11.13 14.61
CA ILE A 6 -8.22 -10.62 13.55
C ILE A 6 -8.35 -11.69 12.47
N LEU A 7 -7.23 -12.35 12.14
CA LEU A 7 -7.17 -13.39 11.12
C LEU A 7 -7.42 -14.77 11.73
N LYS A 8 -8.31 -15.54 11.08
CA LYS A 8 -8.59 -16.92 11.46
C LYS A 8 -7.50 -17.84 10.90
N PRO A 9 -6.77 -18.62 11.72
CA PRO A 9 -5.66 -19.45 11.26
C PRO A 9 -6.05 -20.50 10.20
N ASP A 10 -7.26 -21.05 10.31
CA ASP A 10 -7.76 -22.09 9.41
C ASP A 10 -8.45 -21.52 8.16
N GLN A 11 -8.54 -20.19 8.04
CA GLN A 11 -9.16 -19.53 6.90
C GLN A 11 -8.10 -19.05 5.92
N ARG A 12 -8.22 -19.48 4.66
CA ARG A 12 -7.46 -18.88 3.57
C ARG A 12 -8.14 -17.59 3.13
N TYR A 13 -7.37 -16.52 3.06
CA TYR A 13 -7.85 -15.21 2.59
C TYR A 13 -7.31 -14.97 1.19
N THR A 14 -8.18 -14.59 0.26
CA THR A 14 -7.77 -14.01 -1.02
C THR A 14 -7.35 -12.56 -0.82
N PHE A 15 -6.61 -12.01 -1.79
CA PHE A 15 -6.21 -10.60 -1.74
C PHE A 15 -7.39 -9.65 -1.50
N ASN A 16 -8.51 -9.86 -2.20
CA ASN A 16 -9.70 -9.02 -2.04
C ASN A 16 -10.33 -9.12 -0.65
N GLN A 17 -10.31 -10.30 -0.02
CA GLN A 17 -10.93 -10.51 1.29
C GLN A 17 -10.28 -9.68 2.41
N TYR A 18 -8.98 -9.36 2.31
CA TYR A 18 -8.32 -8.48 3.27
C TYR A 18 -8.91 -7.07 3.28
N PHE A 19 -9.37 -6.55 2.13
CA PHE A 19 -9.98 -5.23 2.02
C PHE A 19 -11.44 -5.19 2.52
N GLN A 20 -12.05 -6.36 2.71
CA GLN A 20 -13.42 -6.48 3.23
C GLN A 20 -13.45 -6.68 4.75
N LEU A 21 -12.30 -6.81 5.40
CA LEU A 21 -12.22 -6.89 6.86
C LEU A 21 -12.67 -5.57 7.48
N PRO A 22 -13.45 -5.59 8.59
CA PRO A 22 -13.90 -4.38 9.26
C PRO A 22 -12.77 -3.67 10.01
N ASN A 23 -11.63 -4.34 10.19
CA ASN A 23 -10.49 -3.84 10.90
C ASN A 23 -9.68 -2.84 10.05
N PRO A 24 -9.15 -1.77 10.66
CA PRO A 24 -8.18 -0.91 10.02
C PRO A 24 -6.95 -1.69 9.52
N THR A 25 -6.38 -1.28 8.38
CA THR A 25 -5.16 -1.90 7.82
C THR A 25 -4.02 -1.96 8.84
N ALA A 26 -3.87 -0.93 9.67
CA ALA A 26 -2.86 -0.87 10.73
C ALA A 26 -2.97 -2.01 11.75
N GLU A 27 -4.20 -2.42 12.10
CA GLU A 27 -4.41 -3.53 13.02
C GLU A 27 -4.13 -4.89 12.36
N ILE A 28 -4.52 -5.04 11.09
CA ILE A 28 -4.30 -6.27 10.32
C ILE A 28 -2.81 -6.56 10.16
N VAL A 29 -2.00 -5.56 9.78
CA VAL A 29 -0.55 -5.75 9.59
C VAL A 29 0.18 -5.99 10.91
N ALA A 30 -0.33 -5.44 12.02
CA ALA A 30 0.26 -5.62 13.34
C ALA A 30 0.16 -7.07 13.86
N GLU A 31 -0.84 -7.84 13.41
CA GLU A 31 -0.93 -9.29 13.72
C GLU A 31 0.23 -10.09 13.10
N PHE A 32 0.89 -9.54 12.09
CA PHE A 32 2.08 -10.09 11.46
C PHE A 32 3.37 -9.39 11.92
N GLU A 33 3.32 -8.62 13.01
CA GLU A 33 4.46 -7.85 13.54
C GLU A 33 4.99 -6.76 12.58
N TYR A 34 4.16 -6.33 11.61
CA TYR A 34 4.49 -5.22 10.72
C TYR A 34 3.80 -3.93 11.13
N SER A 35 4.38 -2.80 10.70
CA SER A 35 3.79 -1.47 10.81
C SER A 35 4.04 -0.69 9.52
N TYR A 36 3.27 0.37 9.30
CA TYR A 36 3.49 1.31 8.21
C TYR A 36 3.24 2.73 8.70
N GLU A 37 3.84 3.68 8.00
CA GLU A 37 3.58 5.11 8.20
C GLU A 37 3.19 5.76 6.87
N ARG A 38 2.38 6.82 6.96
CA ARG A 38 2.18 7.71 5.82
C ARG A 38 3.27 8.77 5.87
N ARG A 39 4.03 8.88 4.78
CA ARG A 39 5.06 9.90 4.65
C ARG A 39 4.76 10.76 3.41
N THR A 40 4.89 12.07 3.57
CA THR A 40 4.91 12.99 2.43
C THR A 40 6.24 12.84 1.72
N LEU A 41 6.19 12.58 0.42
CA LEU A 41 7.38 12.52 -0.42
C LEU A 41 7.58 13.88 -1.09
N GLU A 42 8.75 14.46 -0.91
CA GLU A 42 9.22 15.58 -1.72
C GLU A 42 9.67 15.02 -3.07
N LEU A 43 8.80 15.15 -4.07
CA LEU A 43 9.13 14.72 -5.42
C LEU A 43 10.11 15.72 -6.06
N PRO A 44 11.12 15.24 -6.81
CA PRO A 44 11.97 16.13 -7.58
C PRO A 44 11.13 16.94 -8.55
N ARG A 45 11.40 18.24 -8.63
CA ARG A 45 10.76 19.10 -9.62
C ARG A 45 11.47 18.93 -10.95
N TYR A 46 10.70 18.62 -11.98
CA TYR A 46 11.15 18.69 -13.36
C TYR A 46 10.94 20.13 -13.85
N PHE A 47 12.00 20.77 -14.32
CA PHE A 47 11.99 22.19 -14.70
C PHE A 47 11.91 22.42 -16.22
N ASP A 48 12.11 21.38 -17.02
CA ASP A 48 12.00 21.50 -18.47
C ASP A 48 10.54 21.39 -18.94
N GLU A 49 10.28 21.81 -20.17
CA GLU A 49 8.97 21.64 -20.77
C GLU A 49 8.68 20.14 -21.03
N ILE A 50 7.54 19.67 -20.55
CA ILE A 50 7.07 18.31 -20.84
C ILE A 50 6.45 18.33 -22.24
N ASN A 51 7.25 17.99 -23.26
CA ASN A 51 6.73 17.68 -24.58
C ASN A 51 6.22 16.23 -24.60
N TYR A 52 4.89 16.05 -24.56
CA TYR A 52 4.24 14.74 -24.55
C TYR A 52 4.73 13.80 -25.68
N LEU A 53 5.10 14.36 -26.84
CA LEU A 53 5.58 13.58 -27.98
C LEU A 53 7.02 13.08 -27.79
N GLU A 54 7.85 13.82 -27.06
CA GLU A 54 9.22 13.39 -26.73
C GLU A 54 9.21 12.36 -25.60
N PHE A 55 8.38 12.56 -24.57
CA PHE A 55 8.19 11.60 -23.49
C PHE A 55 7.70 10.23 -23.99
N LYS A 56 6.84 10.22 -25.01
CA LYS A 56 6.34 8.96 -25.58
C LYS A 56 7.45 8.17 -26.32
N LYS A 57 8.43 8.85 -26.92
CA LYS A 57 9.54 8.20 -27.64
C LYS A 57 10.60 7.60 -26.71
N SER A 58 10.67 8.00 -25.45
CA SER A 58 11.66 7.48 -24.49
C SER A 58 11.19 6.22 -23.74
N ILE A 59 9.93 5.81 -23.93
CA ILE A 59 9.33 4.61 -23.30
C ILE A 59 9.22 3.44 -24.30
N GLU A 60 9.55 3.65 -25.58
CA GLU A 60 9.70 2.60 -26.62
C GLU A 60 11.18 2.24 -26.82
#